data_AF-A0A2X1KEW6-F1
#
_entry.id   AF-A0A2X1KEW6-F1
#
_cell.length_a   1.000
_cell.length_b   1.000
_cell.length_c   1.000
_cell.angle_alpha   90.00
_cell.angle_beta   90.00
_cell.angle_gamma   90.00
#
_symmetry.space_group_name_H-M   'P 1'
#
loop_
_entity.id
_entity.type
_entity.pdbx_description
1 polymer ?
#
loop_
_entity_poly.entity_id
_entity_poly.type
_entity_poly.pdbx_seq_one_letter_code
_entity_poly.pdbx_strand_id
1 'polypeptide(L)'
;MQTLADLLNTIPAIDPAAMSRAQRHIDGLLKPVGSLGRLEALAIQLAGMPGLNGIPHVGKKAVLVMCADHGRLGGRGRYFPKRSDSHSG
;
A
#
# COMPACT_ATOMS: atom_id res chain seq x y z
N MET A 1 2.45 12.76 22.66
CA MET A 1 2.87 12.52 21.25
C MET A 1 3.59 11.19 21.23
N GLN A 2 3.20 10.24 20.39
CA GLN A 2 3.90 8.95 20.30
C GLN A 2 5.27 9.16 19.65
N THR A 3 6.29 8.40 20.06
CA THR A 3 7.62 8.47 19.45
C THR A 3 7.67 7.66 18.15
N LEU A 4 8.68 7.90 17.31
CA LEU A 4 8.91 7.09 16.10
C LEU A 4 9.14 5.61 16.45
N ALA A 5 9.87 5.35 17.54
CA ALA A 5 10.14 3.99 18.00
C ALA A 5 8.86 3.26 18.39
N ASP A 6 7.96 3.94 19.11
CA ASP A 6 6.66 3.37 19.49
C ASP A 6 5.86 2.99 18.24
N LEU A 7 5.78 3.87 17.24
CA LEU A 7 5.02 3.63 16.00
C LEU A 7 5.59 2.43 15.21
N LEU A 8 6.91 2.35 15.07
CA LEU A 8 7.55 1.22 14.39
C LEU A 8 7.23 -0.12 15.08
N ASN A 9 7.16 -0.13 16.41
CA ASN A 9 6.81 -1.33 17.19
C ASN A 9 5.34 -1.76 17.03
N THR A 10 4.46 -0.88 16.55
CA THR A 10 3.04 -1.22 16.30
C THR A 10 2.79 -1.89 14.95
N ILE A 11 3.77 -1.91 14.05
CA ILE A 11 3.60 -2.52 12.71
C ILE A 11 3.47 -4.04 12.88
N PRO A 12 2.29 -4.63 12.64
CA PRO A 12 2.10 -6.05 12.86
C PRO A 12 2.78 -6.86 11.76
N ALA A 13 3.25 -8.06 12.11
CA ALA A 13 3.67 -9.05 11.12
C ALA A 13 2.48 -9.51 10.26
N ILE A 14 2.78 -10.04 9.08
CA ILE A 14 1.79 -10.69 8.21
C ILE A 14 1.22 -11.94 8.91
N ASP A 15 -0.06 -12.28 8.71
CA ASP A 15 -0.71 -13.50 9.23
C ASP A 15 -0.49 -14.69 8.28
N PRO A 16 0.41 -15.64 8.59
CA PRO A 16 0.70 -16.79 7.72
C PRO A 16 -0.48 -17.78 7.65
N ALA A 17 -1.29 -17.85 8.70
CA ALA A 17 -2.45 -18.74 8.73
C ALA A 17 -3.55 -18.23 7.79
N ALA A 18 -3.77 -16.90 7.76
CA ALA A 18 -4.66 -16.28 6.77
C ALA A 18 -4.18 -16.49 5.34
N MET A 19 -2.88 -16.30 5.08
CA MET A 19 -2.28 -16.57 3.76
C MET A 19 -2.49 -18.03 3.34
N SER A 20 -2.28 -18.99 4.24
CA SER A 20 -2.50 -20.42 3.97
C SER A 20 -3.97 -20.74 3.67
N ARG A 21 -4.92 -20.14 4.41
CA ARG A 21 -6.36 -20.26 4.12
C ARG A 21 -6.70 -19.70 2.74
N ALA A 22 -6.15 -18.54 2.38
CA ALA A 22 -6.38 -17.90 1.08
C ALA A 22 -5.81 -18.74 -0.08
N GLN A 23 -4.60 -19.30 0.07
CA GLN A 23 -4.00 -20.20 -0.92
C GLN A 23 -4.92 -21.40 -1.19
N ARG A 24 -5.33 -22.12 -0.13
CA ARG A 24 -6.24 -23.27 -0.27
C ARG A 24 -7.56 -22.91 -0.93
N HIS A 25 -8.11 -21.74 -0.60
CA HIS A 25 -9.34 -21.26 -1.22
C HIS A 25 -9.16 -20.99 -2.73
N ILE A 26 -8.10 -20.28 -3.10
CA ILE A 26 -7.80 -19.90 -4.49
C ILE A 26 -7.49 -21.13 -5.36
N ASP A 27 -6.78 -22.12 -4.81
CA ASP A 27 -6.47 -23.38 -5.50
C ASP A 27 -7.73 -24.23 -5.73
N GLY A 28 -8.75 -24.07 -4.90
CA GLY A 28 -10.05 -24.76 -5.03
C GLY A 28 -11.05 -24.08 -5.96
N LEU A 29 -10.72 -22.91 -6.54
CA LEU A 29 -11.60 -22.24 -7.50
C LEU A 29 -11.64 -22.99 -8.84
N LEU A 30 -12.69 -22.76 -9.63
CA LEU A 30 -12.86 -23.38 -10.96
C LEU A 30 -11.89 -22.76 -11.99
N LYS A 31 -10.61 -23.06 -11.84
CA LYS A 31 -9.49 -22.65 -12.68
C LYS A 31 -8.35 -23.65 -12.53
N PRO A 32 -7.47 -23.82 -13.52
CA PRO A 32 -6.21 -24.51 -13.28
C PRO A 32 -5.41 -23.79 -12.19
N VAL A 33 -4.80 -24.55 -11.28
CA VAL A 33 -3.95 -24.00 -10.21
C VAL A 33 -2.87 -23.09 -10.81
N GLY A 34 -2.69 -21.90 -10.25
CA GLY A 34 -1.71 -20.92 -10.72
C GLY A 34 -2.04 -20.18 -12.03
N SER A 35 -3.18 -20.45 -12.67
CA SER A 35 -3.55 -19.83 -13.96
C SER A 35 -3.70 -18.31 -13.92
N LEU A 36 -3.97 -17.70 -12.76
CA LEU A 36 -4.04 -16.24 -12.60
C LEU A 36 -2.70 -15.62 -12.14
N GLY A 37 -1.67 -16.44 -11.92
CA GLY A 37 -0.30 -16.01 -11.65
C GLY A 37 -0.17 -14.95 -10.55
N ARG A 38 0.29 -13.75 -10.92
CA ARG A 38 0.53 -12.64 -9.98
C ARG A 38 -0.72 -12.19 -9.22
N LEU A 39 -1.91 -12.39 -9.79
CA LEU A 39 -3.16 -12.03 -9.12
C LEU A 39 -3.42 -12.95 -7.91
N GLU A 40 -3.07 -14.23 -8.00
CA GLU A 40 -3.16 -15.18 -6.89
C GLU A 40 -2.21 -14.77 -5.77
N ALA A 41 -0.95 -14.48 -6.13
CA ALA A 41 0.06 -14.02 -5.19
C ALA A 41 -0.35 -12.73 -4.47
N LEU A 42 -0.94 -11.76 -5.20
CA LEU A 42 -1.45 -10.52 -4.62
C LEU A 42 -2.63 -10.78 -3.66
N ALA A 43 -3.57 -11.64 -4.03
CA ALA A 43 -4.71 -11.98 -3.19
C ALA A 43 -4.25 -12.65 -1.88
N ILE A 44 -3.28 -13.57 -1.94
CA ILE A 44 -2.70 -14.21 -0.75
C ILE A 44 -1.99 -13.18 0.13
N GLN A 45 -1.21 -12.28 -0.46
CA GLN A 45 -0.54 -11.21 0.28
C GLN A 45 -1.53 -10.29 1.00
N LEU A 46 -2.63 -9.90 0.34
CA LEU A 46 -3.69 -9.08 0.94
C LEU A 46 -4.40 -9.81 2.07
N ALA A 47 -4.70 -11.11 1.91
CA ALA A 47 -5.30 -11.91 2.97
C ALA A 47 -4.42 -11.96 4.24
N GLY A 48 -3.10 -11.93 4.09
CA GLY A 48 -2.18 -11.88 5.21
C GLY A 48 -2.14 -10.55 5.98
N MET A 49 -2.65 -9.45 5.42
CA MET A 49 -2.60 -8.15 6.07
C MET A 49 -3.61 -8.10 7.23
N PRO A 50 -3.17 -7.95 8.50
CA PRO A 50 -4.08 -8.04 9.66
C PRO A 50 -5.23 -7.03 9.63
N GLY A 51 -5.00 -5.84 9.05
CA GLY A 51 -6.04 -4.82 8.88
C GLY A 51 -7.16 -5.18 7.87
N LEU A 52 -7.01 -6.28 7.13
CA LEU A 52 -8.00 -6.79 6.15
C LEU A 52 -8.74 -8.04 6.65
N ASN A 53 -8.54 -8.46 7.90
CA ASN A 53 -9.28 -9.56 8.54
C ASN A 53 -9.23 -10.90 7.79
N GLY A 54 -8.12 -11.21 7.11
CA GLY A 54 -7.95 -12.51 6.45
C GLY A 54 -8.65 -12.67 5.10
N ILE A 55 -9.38 -11.65 4.63
CA ILE A 55 -10.13 -11.68 3.37
C ILE A 55 -9.67 -10.51 2.50
N PRO A 56 -9.24 -10.75 1.25
CA PRO A 56 -8.90 -9.67 0.33
C PRO A 56 -10.12 -8.80 0.05
N HIS A 57 -10.18 -7.64 0.69
CA HIS A 57 -11.27 -6.68 0.54
C HIS A 57 -10.68 -5.30 0.23
N VAL A 58 -11.33 -4.58 -0.68
CA VAL A 58 -10.93 -3.21 -1.02
C VAL A 58 -11.97 -2.25 -0.44
N GLY A 59 -11.62 -1.60 0.66
CA GLY A 59 -12.42 -0.55 1.27
C GLY A 59 -12.22 0.82 0.61
N LYS A 60 -12.25 1.88 1.42
CA LYS A 60 -11.88 3.23 0.99
C LYS A 60 -10.41 3.23 0.55
N LYS A 61 -10.14 3.90 -0.57
CA LYS A 61 -8.80 4.08 -1.14
C LYS A 61 -8.41 5.54 -1.00
N ALA A 62 -7.16 5.79 -0.64
CA ALA A 62 -6.62 7.14 -0.52
C ALA A 62 -5.26 7.21 -1.22
N VAL A 63 -5.00 8.33 -1.88
CA VAL A 63 -3.69 8.67 -2.45
C VAL A 63 -3.21 9.91 -1.71
N LEU A 64 -2.06 9.83 -1.03
CA LEU A 64 -1.48 10.94 -0.28
C LEU A 64 -0.31 11.52 -1.08
N VAL A 65 -0.48 12.74 -1.59
CA VAL A 65 0.54 13.45 -2.38
C VAL A 65 1.37 14.33 -1.45
N MET A 66 2.66 14.03 -1.36
CA MET A 66 3.62 14.82 -0.57
C MET A 66 4.30 15.84 -1.47
N CYS A 67 4.00 17.13 -1.25
CA CYS A 67 4.64 18.24 -1.94
C CYS A 67 5.60 18.96 -0.98
N ALA A 68 6.86 19.13 -1.37
CA ALA A 68 7.84 19.89 -0.61
C ALA A 68 8.79 20.63 -1.54
N ASP A 69 9.19 21.84 -1.15
CA ASP A 69 10.19 22.61 -1.87
C ASP A 69 11.59 22.28 -1.34
N HIS A 70 12.45 21.81 -2.23
CA HIS A 70 13.87 21.60 -1.93
C HIS A 70 14.64 22.88 -2.18
N GLY A 71 14.85 23.70 -1.14
CA GLY A 71 15.66 24.91 -1.21
C GLY A 71 17.13 24.59 -1.46
N ARG A 72 17.55 24.55 -2.73
CA ARG A 72 18.96 24.78 -3.11
C ARG A 72 19.03 26.02 -3.99
N LEU A 73 19.49 27.13 -3.42
CA LEU A 73 19.94 28.29 -4.21
C LEU A 73 21.27 27.91 -4.88
N GLY A 74 21.22 27.58 -6.18
CA GLY A 74 22.43 27.41 -6.98
C GLY A 74 22.32 26.29 -8.00
N GLY A 75 22.01 26.66 -9.25
CA GLY A 75 22.04 25.77 -10.41
C GLY A 75 20.86 26.02 -11.34
N ARG A 76 21.07 26.81 -12.38
CA ARG A 76 20.10 27.00 -13.47
C ARG A 76 19.82 25.64 -14.11
N GLY A 77 18.57 25.16 -14.03
CA GLY A 77 18.18 23.97 -14.76
C GLY A 77 16.75 23.53 -14.43
N ARG A 78 15.81 24.04 -15.24
CA ARG A 78 14.35 23.77 -15.29
C ARG A 78 13.50 24.75 -14.48
N TYR A 79 12.91 25.72 -15.18
CA TYR A 79 11.82 26.57 -14.67
C TYR A 79 10.53 26.21 -15.42
N PHE A 80 9.69 25.40 -14.81
CA PHE A 80 8.26 25.71 -14.83
C PHE A 80 8.07 26.93 -13.91
N PRO A 81 7.19 27.90 -14.23
CA PRO A 81 6.96 29.03 -13.35
C PRO A 81 6.48 28.52 -11.99
N LYS A 82 7.19 28.92 -10.92
CA LYS A 82 6.73 28.71 -9.54
C LYS A 82 5.54 29.63 -9.29
N ARG A 83 4.35 29.22 -9.75
CA ARG A 83 3.06 29.74 -9.30
C ARG A 83 1.95 28.78 -9.70
N SER A 84 1.53 27.98 -8.73
CA SER A 84 0.15 27.49 -8.62
C SER A 84 -0.08 26.94 -7.21
N ASP A 85 0.19 27.75 -6.18
CA ASP A 85 -0.51 27.57 -4.91
C ASP A 85 -1.87 28.21 -5.11
N SER A 86 -2.82 27.42 -5.62
CA SER A 86 -4.22 27.79 -5.67
C SER A 86 -4.69 28.07 -4.24
N HIS A 87 -4.77 29.35 -3.90
CA HIS A 87 -5.66 29.83 -2.86
C HIS A 87 -7.08 29.42 -3.26
N SER A 88 -7.68 28.54 -2.48
CA SER A 88 -9.13 28.36 -2.46
C SER A 88 -9.54 28.35 -0.99
N GLY A 89 -10.22 29.43 -0.60
CA GLY A 89 -10.93 29.52 0.68
C GLY A 89 -12.22 28.72 0.69
#